data_AF-A0A0D0NH31-F1
#
_entry.id   AF-A0A0D0NH31-F1
#
_cell.length_a   1.000
_cell.length_b   1.000
_cell.length_c   1.000
_cell.angle_alpha   90.00
_cell.angle_beta   90.00
_cell.angle_gamma   90.00
#
_symmetry.space_group_name_H-M   'P 1'
#
loop_
_entity.id
_entity.type
_entity.pdbx_description
1 polymer ?
#
loop_
_entity_poly.entity_id
_entity_poly.type
_entity_poly.pdbx_seq_one_letter_code
_entity_poly.pdbx_strand_id
1 'polypeptide(L)'
;MKSLAAALFLMAAPAAADPAAVEQAFSDWVAANQAEPATLAVLDDGAVVRQAGLGADAAAPRPLASLSKPITAACVSALVEEGTLAWTDTAGDWLGQRGPGSAARLADLVTHGSGIGPDETQGDAALAAAQEPQTAGVAARALSRPLAAEPGTYAYNNENYAILGAVIEAATGEAYDEACRTRVLDPAGVTGRIGGRWAAHGPWGGWEMSAPDYARLIRWIADRPAMDAPALAMGGGVLSTQGLLRRESGIAWGFGLLCWNGRANGAYAVAHPDGPAIAVTFTGCPDDAALQSLDAALFEAATK
;
A
#
# COMPACT_ATOMS: atom_id res chain seq x y z
N MET A 1 24.28 19.58 -53.85
CA MET A 1 22.98 19.54 -53.14
C MET A 1 22.35 18.17 -53.31
N LYS A 2 22.41 17.32 -52.28
CA LYS A 2 21.57 16.12 -52.15
C LYS A 2 21.20 16.03 -50.67
N SER A 3 19.96 16.39 -50.36
CA SER A 3 19.29 16.11 -49.08
C SER A 3 18.52 14.79 -49.19
N LEU A 4 18.07 14.32 -48.01
CA LEU A 4 17.18 13.17 -47.69
C LEU A 4 17.89 11.82 -47.53
N ALA A 5 17.64 11.03 -46.49
CA ALA A 5 16.83 11.22 -45.29
C ALA A 5 17.29 10.16 -44.28
N ALA A 6 17.49 10.54 -43.02
CA ALA A 6 17.61 9.60 -41.92
C ALA A 6 16.21 9.04 -41.64
N ALA A 7 16.00 7.76 -41.88
CA ALA A 7 14.82 7.06 -41.39
C ALA A 7 14.95 6.96 -39.87
N LEU A 8 14.21 7.79 -39.14
CA LEU A 8 13.89 7.51 -37.74
C LEU A 8 13.11 6.19 -37.73
N PHE A 9 13.72 5.14 -37.19
CA PHE A 9 12.95 4.03 -36.66
C PHE A 9 12.17 4.60 -35.48
N LEU A 10 10.86 4.85 -35.66
CA LEU A 10 9.94 4.87 -34.53
C LEU A 10 10.00 3.46 -33.94
N MET A 11 10.69 3.32 -32.80
CA MET A 11 10.37 2.21 -31.90
C MET A 11 8.92 2.44 -31.49
N ALA A 12 8.02 1.54 -31.90
CA ALA A 12 6.65 1.56 -31.43
C ALA A 12 6.70 1.55 -29.90
N ALA A 13 5.98 2.49 -29.27
CA ALA A 13 5.67 2.37 -27.86
C ALA A 13 5.04 1.00 -27.61
N PRO A 14 5.28 0.35 -26.45
CA PRO A 14 4.51 -0.83 -26.07
C PRO A 14 3.02 -0.52 -26.29
N ALA A 15 2.28 -1.48 -26.86
CA ALA A 15 0.85 -1.31 -27.03
C ALA A 15 0.25 -0.97 -25.66
N ALA A 16 -0.60 0.05 -25.60
CA ALA A 16 -1.33 0.38 -24.39
C ALA A 16 -2.08 -0.87 -23.92
N ALA A 17 -2.00 -1.17 -22.62
CA ALA A 17 -2.61 -2.35 -22.03
C ALA A 17 -4.06 -2.52 -22.50
N ASP A 18 -4.47 -3.73 -22.90
CA ASP A 18 -5.88 -4.01 -23.20
C ASP A 18 -6.68 -4.08 -21.88
N PRO A 19 -7.48 -3.06 -21.54
CA PRO A 19 -8.17 -3.04 -20.26
C PRO A 19 -9.24 -4.14 -20.15
N ALA A 20 -9.74 -4.64 -21.29
CA ALA A 20 -10.67 -5.77 -21.31
C ALA A 20 -9.96 -7.10 -20.97
N ALA A 21 -8.72 -7.28 -21.42
CA ALA A 21 -7.91 -8.44 -21.06
C ALA A 21 -7.59 -8.46 -19.56
N VAL A 22 -7.29 -7.29 -18.96
CA VAL A 22 -7.08 -7.16 -17.50
C VAL A 22 -8.34 -7.56 -16.73
N GLU A 23 -9.52 -7.09 -17.15
CA GLU A 23 -10.78 -7.48 -16.51
C GLU A 23 -11.06 -8.97 -16.63
N GLN A 24 -10.84 -9.55 -17.81
CA GLN A 24 -11.07 -10.98 -18.01
C GLN A 24 -10.14 -11.81 -17.12
N ALA A 25 -8.84 -11.47 -17.08
CA ALA A 25 -7.86 -12.14 -16.24
C ALA A 25 -8.24 -12.08 -14.75
N PHE A 26 -8.70 -10.91 -14.28
CA PHE A 26 -9.18 -10.77 -12.90
C PHE A 26 -10.44 -11.60 -12.64
N SER A 27 -11.41 -11.58 -13.57
CA SER A 27 -12.67 -12.31 -13.43
C SER A 27 -12.44 -13.83 -13.38
N ASP A 28 -11.54 -14.33 -14.22
CA ASP A 28 -11.15 -15.74 -14.23
C ASP A 28 -10.49 -16.14 -12.91
N TRP A 29 -9.59 -15.29 -12.39
CA TRP A 29 -8.98 -15.51 -11.09
C TRP A 29 -10.01 -15.51 -9.95
N VAL A 30 -10.96 -14.57 -9.95
CA VAL A 30 -12.02 -14.51 -8.93
C VAL A 30 -12.90 -15.75 -8.97
N ALA A 31 -13.27 -16.23 -10.15
CA ALA A 31 -14.04 -17.46 -10.31
C ALA A 31 -13.28 -18.69 -9.81
N ALA A 32 -12.00 -18.81 -10.18
CA ALA A 32 -11.15 -19.94 -9.77
C ALA A 32 -10.93 -20.00 -8.24
N ASN A 33 -10.92 -18.84 -7.58
CA ASN A 33 -10.65 -18.73 -6.14
C ASN A 33 -11.90 -18.45 -5.28
N GLN A 34 -13.10 -18.42 -5.89
CA GLN A 34 -14.36 -18.11 -5.23
C GLN A 34 -14.30 -16.78 -4.44
N ALA A 35 -13.66 -15.76 -5.03
CA ALA A 35 -13.21 -14.57 -4.32
C ALA A 35 -14.20 -13.38 -4.35
N GLU A 36 -15.48 -13.66 -4.62
CA GLU A 36 -16.54 -12.64 -4.60
C GLU A 36 -16.99 -12.30 -3.17
N PRO A 37 -17.47 -11.06 -2.91
CA PRO A 37 -17.51 -9.93 -3.84
C PRO A 37 -16.11 -9.35 -4.14
N ALA A 38 -15.92 -8.90 -5.38
CA ALA A 38 -14.67 -8.35 -5.87
C ALA A 38 -14.89 -7.10 -6.75
N THR A 39 -13.90 -6.21 -6.80
CA THR A 39 -13.92 -4.99 -7.64
C THR A 39 -12.58 -4.79 -8.32
N LEU A 40 -12.60 -4.14 -9.48
CA LEU A 40 -11.45 -3.82 -10.32
C LEU A 40 -11.56 -2.39 -10.83
N ALA A 41 -10.42 -1.72 -10.95
CA ALA A 41 -10.24 -0.57 -11.81
C ALA A 41 -8.90 -0.62 -12.54
N VAL A 42 -8.92 -0.18 -13.79
CA VAL A 42 -7.73 0.08 -14.61
C VAL A 42 -7.73 1.58 -14.91
N LEU A 43 -6.69 2.25 -14.43
CA LEU A 43 -6.36 3.63 -14.71
C LEU A 43 -5.29 3.67 -15.79
N ASP A 44 -5.53 4.39 -16.88
CA ASP A 44 -4.54 4.64 -17.92
C ASP A 44 -4.66 6.10 -18.39
N ASP A 45 -3.53 6.74 -18.66
CA ASP A 45 -3.44 8.17 -19.02
C ASP A 45 -4.31 9.10 -18.13
N GLY A 46 -4.26 8.88 -16.80
CA GLY A 46 -5.00 9.67 -15.80
C GLY A 46 -6.52 9.42 -15.75
N ALA A 47 -7.05 8.56 -16.61
CA ALA A 47 -8.47 8.22 -16.70
C ALA A 47 -8.73 6.76 -16.30
N VAL A 48 -9.88 6.50 -15.66
CA VAL A 48 -10.31 5.11 -15.41
C VAL A 48 -10.88 4.58 -16.73
N VAL A 49 -10.09 3.77 -17.43
CA VAL A 49 -10.44 3.20 -18.74
C VAL A 49 -11.26 1.92 -18.61
N ARG A 50 -11.21 1.27 -17.43
CA ARG A 50 -12.04 0.10 -17.11
C ARG A 50 -12.34 0.03 -15.63
N GLN A 51 -13.54 -0.43 -15.27
CA GLN A 51 -13.89 -0.81 -13.92
C GLN A 51 -14.95 -1.91 -13.94
N ALA A 52 -14.87 -2.82 -12.96
CA ALA A 52 -15.82 -3.92 -12.82
C ALA A 52 -16.10 -4.25 -11.37
N GLY A 53 -17.29 -4.80 -11.13
CA GLY A 53 -17.70 -5.35 -9.85
C GLY A 53 -18.29 -6.74 -10.06
N LEU A 54 -17.78 -7.72 -9.32
CA LEU A 54 -18.22 -9.11 -9.32
C LEU A 54 -18.93 -9.33 -7.99
N GLY A 55 -20.26 -9.39 -8.01
CA GLY A 55 -21.07 -9.46 -6.79
C GLY A 55 -21.08 -8.17 -5.95
N ALA A 56 -20.55 -7.06 -6.46
CA ALA A 56 -20.53 -5.74 -5.81
C ALA A 56 -20.54 -4.59 -6.83
N ASP A 57 -20.78 -3.37 -6.37
CA ASP A 57 -20.56 -2.15 -7.17
C ASP A 57 -19.06 -1.83 -7.22
N ALA A 58 -18.52 -1.61 -8.42
CA ALA A 58 -17.12 -1.26 -8.65
C ALA A 58 -16.70 0.03 -7.92
N ALA A 59 -17.63 0.97 -7.73
CA ALA A 59 -17.39 2.24 -7.05
C ALA A 59 -17.63 2.17 -5.53
N ALA A 60 -18.11 1.05 -5.00
CA ALA A 60 -18.31 0.92 -3.55
C ALA A 60 -16.96 0.90 -2.82
N PRO A 61 -16.80 1.65 -1.71
CA PRO A 61 -15.63 1.53 -0.85
C PRO A 61 -15.51 0.13 -0.26
N ARG A 62 -14.31 -0.44 -0.33
CA ARG A 62 -13.99 -1.80 0.12
C ARG A 62 -12.75 -1.77 1.01
N PRO A 63 -12.65 -2.67 2.01
CA PRO A 63 -11.46 -2.74 2.86
C PRO A 63 -10.19 -3.01 2.06
N LEU A 64 -9.17 -2.20 2.29
CA LEU A 64 -7.89 -2.27 1.58
C LEU A 64 -6.89 -3.22 2.23
N ALA A 65 -7.15 -3.67 3.47
CA ALA A 65 -6.17 -4.42 4.24
C ALA A 65 -4.82 -3.66 4.25
N SER A 66 -3.70 -4.34 4.07
CA SER A 66 -2.36 -3.71 4.09
C SER A 66 -2.10 -2.67 3.00
N LEU A 67 -2.97 -2.53 1.99
CA LEU A 67 -2.95 -1.36 1.11
C LEU A 67 -3.37 -0.05 1.82
N SER A 68 -3.66 -0.11 3.12
CA SER A 68 -3.68 1.05 4.03
C SER A 68 -2.29 1.67 4.26
N LYS A 69 -1.22 0.86 4.19
CA LYS A 69 0.15 1.29 4.51
C LYS A 69 0.70 2.36 3.57
N PRO A 70 0.50 2.28 2.24
CA PRO A 70 0.90 3.35 1.34
C PRO A 70 0.30 4.72 1.69
N ILE A 71 -0.93 4.77 2.23
CA ILE A 71 -1.55 6.03 2.69
C ILE A 71 -0.75 6.60 3.87
N THR A 72 -0.46 5.79 4.88
CA THR A 72 0.35 6.18 6.04
C THR A 72 1.74 6.64 5.62
N ALA A 73 2.41 5.87 4.76
CA ALA A 73 3.75 6.19 4.31
C ALA A 73 3.81 7.48 3.47
N ALA A 74 2.81 7.71 2.61
CA ALA A 74 2.67 8.94 1.87
C ALA A 74 2.42 10.14 2.80
N CYS A 75 1.65 9.97 3.87
CA CYS A 75 1.44 11.03 4.86
C CYS A 75 2.74 11.37 5.62
N VAL A 76 3.53 10.36 6.02
CA VAL A 76 4.86 10.60 6.62
C VAL A 76 5.77 11.32 5.62
N SER A 77 5.75 10.91 4.35
CA SER A 77 6.56 11.54 3.29
C SER A 77 6.19 13.01 3.12
N ALA A 78 4.90 13.33 3.07
CA ALA A 78 4.41 14.72 2.99
C ALA A 78 4.85 15.55 4.21
N LEU A 79 4.79 14.99 5.41
CA LEU A 79 5.28 15.67 6.62
C LEU A 79 6.81 15.88 6.62
N VAL A 80 7.57 15.00 5.97
CA VAL A 80 9.01 15.20 5.75
C VAL A 80 9.26 16.31 4.72
N GLU A 81 8.49 16.34 3.63
CA GLU A 81 8.54 17.42 2.63
C GLU A 81 8.18 18.78 3.23
N GLU A 82 7.24 18.82 4.18
CA GLU A 82 6.88 20.01 4.97
C GLU A 82 7.98 20.45 5.95
N GLY A 83 8.98 19.60 6.22
CA GLY A 83 10.02 19.83 7.23
C GLY A 83 9.53 19.61 8.67
N THR A 84 8.34 19.06 8.87
CA THR A 84 7.76 18.73 10.18
C THR A 84 8.40 17.48 10.77
N LEU A 85 8.69 16.48 9.93
CA LEU A 85 9.40 15.25 10.27
C LEU A 85 10.74 15.18 9.54
N ALA A 86 11.65 14.36 10.04
CA ALA A 86 12.81 13.88 9.28
C ALA A 86 12.88 12.35 9.30
N TRP A 87 13.34 11.74 8.21
CA TRP A 87 13.53 10.28 8.14
C TRP A 87 14.51 9.73 9.20
N THR A 88 15.39 10.59 9.72
CA THR A 88 16.34 10.29 10.79
C THR A 88 15.74 10.39 12.19
N ASP A 89 14.55 10.97 12.34
CA ASP A 89 13.88 11.07 13.64
C ASP A 89 13.57 9.68 14.18
N THR A 90 13.57 9.56 15.51
CA THR A 90 13.23 8.31 16.19
C THR A 90 11.79 8.34 16.67
N ALA A 91 11.14 7.17 16.67
CA ALA A 91 9.79 7.04 17.21
C ALA A 91 9.71 7.40 18.70
N GLY A 92 10.76 7.09 19.48
CA GLY A 92 10.83 7.38 20.90
C GLY A 92 10.87 8.87 21.22
N ASP A 93 11.51 9.68 20.38
CA ASP A 93 11.57 11.13 20.57
C ASP A 93 10.21 11.78 20.32
N TRP A 94 9.53 11.39 19.23
CA TRP A 94 8.19 11.90 18.90
C TRP A 94 7.11 11.47 19.89
N LEU A 95 7.18 10.23 20.37
CA LEU A 95 6.12 9.66 21.23
C LEU A 95 6.42 9.79 22.73
N GLY A 96 7.60 10.30 23.11
CA GLY A 96 8.03 10.38 24.52
C GLY A 96 8.19 8.99 25.18
N GLN A 97 8.36 7.94 24.39
CA GLN A 97 8.44 6.56 24.87
C GLN A 97 9.88 6.08 24.95
N ARG A 98 10.16 5.16 25.88
CA ARG A 98 11.48 4.56 26.09
C ARG A 98 11.34 3.06 26.10
N GLY A 99 12.23 2.38 25.39
CA GLY A 99 12.26 0.93 25.23
C GLY A 99 13.22 0.50 24.13
N PRO A 100 13.48 -0.80 23.94
CA PRO A 100 14.45 -1.26 22.95
C PRO A 100 14.08 -0.83 21.52
N GLY A 101 12.79 -0.75 21.18
CA GLY A 101 12.31 -0.27 19.88
C GLY A 101 12.30 1.26 19.73
N SER A 102 12.50 2.03 20.80
CA SER A 102 12.35 3.50 20.78
C SER A 102 13.34 4.22 19.88
N ALA A 103 14.50 3.62 19.59
CA ALA A 103 15.51 4.17 18.69
C ALA A 103 15.24 3.90 17.20
N ALA A 104 14.16 3.18 16.86
CA ALA A 104 13.79 2.94 15.47
C ALA A 104 13.54 4.27 14.74
N ARG A 105 14.24 4.51 13.64
CA ARG A 105 14.04 5.72 12.83
C ARG A 105 12.80 5.58 11.96
N LEU A 106 12.19 6.70 11.59
CA LEU A 106 11.05 6.70 10.67
C LEU A 106 11.38 6.00 9.34
N ALA A 107 12.63 6.13 8.87
CA ALA A 107 13.15 5.39 7.71
C ALA A 107 13.10 3.87 7.85
N ASP A 108 13.44 3.36 9.04
CA ASP A 108 13.48 1.93 9.29
C ASP A 108 12.05 1.38 9.45
N LEU A 109 11.12 2.19 9.98
CA LEU A 109 9.71 1.82 10.12
C LEU A 109 9.01 1.70 8.76
N VAL A 110 9.14 2.73 7.90
CA VAL A 110 8.44 2.77 6.60
C VAL A 110 8.90 1.69 5.63
N THR A 111 10.15 1.21 5.78
CA THR A 111 10.76 0.17 4.94
C THR A 111 10.65 -1.24 5.51
N HIS A 112 10.03 -1.42 6.68
CA HIS A 112 10.02 -2.70 7.40
C HIS A 112 11.42 -3.18 7.84
N GLY A 113 12.36 -2.27 8.07
CA GLY A 113 13.72 -2.53 8.53
C GLY A 113 13.97 -2.22 10.01
N SER A 114 12.94 -2.00 10.82
CA SER A 114 13.08 -1.52 12.22
C SER A 114 13.70 -2.54 13.18
N GLY A 115 13.66 -3.84 12.85
CA GLY A 115 14.04 -4.92 13.76
C GLY A 115 13.03 -5.20 14.88
N ILE A 116 11.96 -4.40 15.01
CA ILE A 116 10.90 -4.60 16.00
C ILE A 116 10.16 -5.90 15.69
N GLY A 117 9.98 -6.75 16.69
CA GLY A 117 9.19 -7.97 16.53
C GLY A 117 9.16 -8.85 17.79
N PRO A 118 8.51 -10.02 17.71
CA PRO A 118 7.65 -10.44 16.59
C PRO A 118 6.43 -9.52 16.42
N ASP A 119 5.86 -9.46 15.21
CA ASP A 119 4.62 -8.72 14.93
C ASP A 119 3.46 -9.40 15.66
N GLU A 120 3.01 -8.80 16.76
CA GLU A 120 1.92 -9.34 17.58
C GLU A 120 0.53 -8.97 17.05
N THR A 121 0.42 -8.19 15.98
CA THR A 121 -0.89 -7.87 15.38
C THR A 121 -1.42 -9.01 14.52
N GLN A 122 -0.52 -9.87 14.02
CA GLN A 122 -0.88 -10.99 13.18
C GLN A 122 -1.36 -12.16 14.03
N GLY A 123 -2.58 -12.67 13.77
CA GLY A 123 -3.16 -13.74 14.58
C GLY A 123 -3.89 -13.27 15.85
N ASP A 124 -3.87 -11.98 16.18
CA ASP A 124 -4.53 -11.47 17.40
C ASP A 124 -6.05 -11.37 17.22
N ALA A 125 -6.77 -12.29 17.86
CA ALA A 125 -8.22 -12.36 17.81
C ALA A 125 -8.92 -11.15 18.48
N ALA A 126 -8.30 -10.55 19.50
CA ALA A 126 -8.85 -9.36 20.16
C ALA A 126 -8.71 -8.15 19.24
N LEU A 127 -7.55 -8.00 18.60
CA LEU A 127 -7.32 -6.93 17.63
C LEU A 127 -8.25 -7.07 16.41
N ALA A 128 -8.42 -8.28 15.88
CA ALA A 128 -9.36 -8.56 14.78
C ALA A 128 -10.85 -8.33 15.15
N ALA A 129 -11.18 -8.26 16.44
CA ALA A 129 -12.52 -7.96 16.94
C ALA A 129 -12.69 -6.50 17.38
N ALA A 130 -11.59 -5.76 17.55
CA ALA A 130 -11.61 -4.38 18.02
C ALA A 130 -12.37 -3.47 17.06
N GLN A 131 -13.12 -2.52 17.63
CA GLN A 131 -13.82 -1.47 16.88
C GLN A 131 -13.19 -0.09 17.12
N GLU A 132 -12.69 0.13 18.33
CA GLU A 132 -11.98 1.36 18.70
C GLU A 132 -10.54 1.37 18.14
N PRO A 133 -10.00 2.54 17.76
CA PRO A 133 -8.62 2.67 17.29
C PRO A 133 -7.60 2.02 18.23
N GLN A 134 -6.71 1.19 17.69
CA GLN A 134 -5.68 0.48 18.45
C GLN A 134 -4.27 1.05 18.27
N THR A 135 -4.11 2.10 17.45
CA THR A 135 -2.83 2.70 17.05
C THR A 135 -1.90 2.97 18.23
N ALA A 136 -2.34 3.77 19.21
CA ALA A 136 -1.49 4.14 20.36
C ALA A 136 -1.10 2.94 21.22
N GLY A 137 -2.03 2.01 21.46
CA GLY A 137 -1.77 0.81 22.27
C GLY A 137 -0.82 -0.17 21.59
N VAL A 138 -0.98 -0.39 20.27
CA VAL A 138 -0.07 -1.22 19.48
C VAL A 138 1.32 -0.58 19.42
N ALA A 139 1.41 0.73 19.13
CA ALA A 139 2.67 1.45 19.10
C ALA A 139 3.42 1.37 20.44
N ALA A 140 2.72 1.59 21.56
CA ALA A 140 3.32 1.53 22.89
C ALA A 140 3.88 0.15 23.25
N ARG A 141 3.11 -0.91 22.95
CA ARG A 141 3.58 -2.29 23.15
C ARG A 141 4.80 -2.57 22.27
N ALA A 142 4.74 -2.25 20.99
CA ALA A 142 5.81 -2.49 20.05
C ALA A 142 7.14 -1.82 20.44
N LEU A 143 7.11 -0.55 20.85
CA LEU A 143 8.31 0.18 21.25
C LEU A 143 8.92 -0.30 22.57
N SER A 144 8.14 -0.95 23.43
CA SER A 144 8.60 -1.49 24.71
C SER A 144 9.31 -2.85 24.60
N ARG A 145 9.13 -3.58 23.50
CA ARG A 145 9.66 -4.94 23.33
C ARG A 145 11.10 -4.94 22.78
N PRO A 146 11.89 -5.99 23.06
CA PRO A 146 13.18 -6.23 22.41
C PRO A 146 13.07 -6.31 20.89
N LEU A 147 14.16 -6.00 20.20
CA LEU A 147 14.26 -6.25 18.76
C LEU A 147 14.36 -7.77 18.52
N ALA A 148 13.69 -8.25 17.49
CA ALA A 148 13.71 -9.65 17.05
C ALA A 148 14.61 -9.88 15.82
N ALA A 149 15.05 -8.80 15.17
CA ALA A 149 15.99 -8.83 14.06
C ALA A 149 16.94 -7.63 14.11
N GLU A 150 18.06 -7.74 13.40
CA GLU A 150 19.00 -6.64 13.22
C GLU A 150 18.33 -5.49 12.42
N PRO A 151 18.36 -4.24 12.92
CA PRO A 151 17.91 -3.08 12.16
C PRO A 151 18.57 -3.01 10.76
N GLY A 152 17.80 -2.60 9.76
CA GLY A 152 18.20 -2.65 8.36
C GLY A 152 18.01 -4.02 7.70
N THR A 153 17.48 -5.02 8.40
CA THR A 153 17.03 -6.28 7.80
C THR A 153 15.52 -6.22 7.55
N TYR A 154 15.09 -6.52 6.32
CA TYR A 154 13.66 -6.51 5.99
C TYR A 154 12.92 -7.61 6.78
N ALA A 155 11.90 -7.18 7.53
CA ALA A 155 10.93 -8.05 8.17
C ALA A 155 9.57 -7.34 8.19
N TYR A 156 8.63 -7.80 7.35
CA TYR A 156 7.29 -7.23 7.28
C TYR A 156 6.65 -7.18 8.69
N ASN A 157 6.20 -5.99 9.09
CA ASN A 157 5.64 -5.75 10.42
C ASN A 157 4.57 -4.64 10.36
N ASN A 158 3.34 -4.97 10.75
CA ASN A 158 2.22 -4.02 10.86
C ASN A 158 2.42 -2.98 11.96
N GLU A 159 3.10 -3.34 13.04
CA GLU A 159 3.32 -2.46 14.19
C GLU A 159 4.19 -1.26 13.84
N ASN A 160 5.08 -1.40 12.85
CA ASN A 160 5.81 -0.26 12.30
C ASN A 160 4.85 0.84 11.83
N TYR A 161 3.75 0.46 11.21
CA TYR A 161 2.75 1.38 10.69
C TYR A 161 1.81 1.90 11.77
N ALA A 162 1.53 1.13 12.82
CA ALA A 162 0.87 1.64 14.02
C ALA A 162 1.73 2.74 14.69
N ILE A 163 3.05 2.54 14.78
CA ILE A 163 4.00 3.54 15.30
C ILE A 163 3.99 4.79 14.41
N LEU A 164 4.09 4.64 13.08
CA LEU A 164 4.02 5.78 12.15
C LEU A 164 2.70 6.55 12.27
N GLY A 165 1.57 5.85 12.44
CA GLY A 165 0.27 6.48 12.70
C GLY A 165 0.28 7.34 13.97
N ALA A 166 0.82 6.83 15.07
CA ALA A 166 0.95 7.58 16.31
C ALA A 166 1.91 8.79 16.16
N VAL A 167 2.99 8.65 15.38
CA VAL A 167 3.92 9.76 15.10
C VAL A 167 3.23 10.86 14.29
N ILE A 168 2.40 10.50 13.30
CA ILE A 168 1.61 11.48 12.53
C ILE A 168 0.72 12.30 13.47
N GLU A 169 -0.01 11.66 14.38
CA GLU A 169 -0.88 12.35 15.35
C GLU A 169 -0.06 13.25 16.29
N ALA A 170 1.08 12.77 16.78
CA ALA A 170 1.96 13.54 17.66
C ALA A 170 2.56 14.78 16.96
N ALA A 171 2.94 14.65 15.69
CA ALA A 171 3.59 15.70 14.92
C ALA A 171 2.61 16.79 14.45
N THR A 172 1.36 16.41 14.16
CA THR A 172 0.34 17.32 13.62
C THR A 172 -0.60 17.88 14.68
N GLY A 173 -0.85 17.13 15.76
CA GLY A 173 -1.95 17.40 16.68
C GLY A 173 -3.34 17.10 16.10
N GLU A 174 -3.41 16.50 14.91
CA GLU A 174 -4.65 16.12 14.21
C GLU A 174 -4.95 14.63 14.43
N ALA A 175 -6.20 14.23 14.20
CA ALA A 175 -6.53 12.81 14.11
C ALA A 175 -5.82 12.20 12.88
N TYR A 176 -5.31 10.97 13.01
CA TYR A 176 -4.54 10.31 11.96
C TYR A 176 -5.20 10.36 10.56
N ASP A 177 -6.51 10.12 10.50
CA ASP A 177 -7.24 10.08 9.23
C ASP A 177 -7.39 11.47 8.58
N GLU A 178 -7.54 12.52 9.40
CA GLU A 178 -7.60 13.91 8.92
C GLU A 178 -6.24 14.38 8.39
N ALA A 179 -5.16 14.07 9.12
CA ALA A 179 -3.80 14.37 8.67
C ALA A 179 -3.48 13.71 7.32
N CYS A 180 -3.84 12.43 7.17
CA CYS A 180 -3.66 11.71 5.91
C CYS A 180 -4.59 12.23 4.81
N ARG A 181 -5.82 12.61 5.14
CA ARG A 181 -6.79 13.14 4.17
C ARG A 181 -6.28 14.42 3.51
N THR A 182 -5.90 15.39 4.34
CA THR A 182 -5.42 16.70 3.88
C THR A 182 -4.14 16.61 3.05
N ARG A 183 -3.23 15.69 3.41
CA ARG A 183 -1.89 15.61 2.80
C ARG A 183 -1.79 14.62 1.64
N VAL A 184 -2.67 13.63 1.58
CA VAL A 184 -2.57 12.52 0.62
C VAL A 184 -3.83 12.40 -0.21
N LEU A 185 -5.00 12.22 0.41
CA LEU A 185 -6.23 11.88 -0.32
C LEU A 185 -6.74 13.07 -1.14
N ASP A 186 -6.85 14.25 -0.53
CA ASP A 186 -7.36 15.44 -1.22
C ASP A 186 -6.43 15.87 -2.37
N PRO A 187 -5.09 15.93 -2.20
CA PRO A 187 -4.18 16.23 -3.31
C PRO A 187 -4.12 15.16 -4.40
N ALA A 188 -4.47 13.90 -4.09
CA ALA A 188 -4.63 12.84 -5.08
C ALA A 188 -6.02 12.84 -5.75
N GLY A 189 -6.96 13.64 -5.23
CA GLY A 189 -8.32 13.73 -5.74
C GLY A 189 -9.13 12.45 -5.51
N VAL A 190 -8.87 11.73 -4.42
CA VAL A 190 -9.49 10.44 -4.10
C VAL A 190 -10.27 10.51 -2.78
N THR A 191 -11.27 9.64 -2.62
CA THR A 191 -12.03 9.54 -1.36
C THR A 191 -11.73 8.22 -0.66
N GLY A 192 -11.40 8.29 0.62
CA GLY A 192 -11.21 7.12 1.49
C GLY A 192 -11.71 7.40 2.90
N ARG A 193 -11.99 6.34 3.65
CA ARG A 193 -12.36 6.44 5.07
C ARG A 193 -11.73 5.31 5.87
N ILE A 194 -11.53 5.53 7.15
CA ILE A 194 -11.33 4.43 8.09
C ILE A 194 -12.72 3.96 8.51
N GLY A 195 -12.97 2.66 8.41
CA GLY A 195 -14.32 2.18 8.65
C GLY A 195 -14.51 0.68 8.58
N GLY A 196 -15.76 0.31 8.77
CA GLY A 196 -16.19 -1.08 8.74
C GLY A 196 -15.51 -1.93 9.80
N ARG A 197 -15.35 -3.21 9.49
CA ARG A 197 -14.86 -4.23 10.43
C ARG A 197 -13.41 -4.00 10.88
N TRP A 198 -12.63 -3.27 10.10
CA TRP A 198 -11.18 -3.14 10.30
C TRP A 198 -10.77 -1.75 10.79
N ALA A 199 -11.73 -0.88 11.13
CA ALA A 199 -11.49 0.51 11.55
C ALA A 199 -10.40 0.67 12.63
N ALA A 200 -10.33 -0.28 13.57
CA ALA A 200 -9.33 -0.33 14.63
C ALA A 200 -7.86 -0.34 14.15
N HIS A 201 -7.63 -0.69 12.87
CA HIS A 201 -6.32 -0.90 12.26
C HIS A 201 -5.88 0.26 11.35
N GLY A 202 -6.50 1.44 11.45
CA GLY A 202 -6.34 2.59 10.54
C GLY A 202 -5.00 2.64 9.77
N PRO A 203 -3.86 2.89 10.45
CA PRO A 203 -2.57 3.07 9.80
C PRO A 203 -1.98 1.87 9.06
N TRP A 204 -2.42 0.64 9.35
CA TRP A 204 -1.82 -0.57 8.78
C TRP A 204 -2.82 -1.51 8.09
N GLY A 205 -4.12 -1.28 8.22
CA GLY A 205 -5.15 -2.18 7.71
C GLY A 205 -6.58 -1.64 7.65
N GLY A 206 -6.84 -0.42 8.13
CA GLY A 206 -8.21 0.05 8.43
C GLY A 206 -8.91 0.90 7.37
N TRP A 207 -8.23 1.27 6.28
CA TRP A 207 -8.83 2.09 5.23
C TRP A 207 -9.77 1.29 4.33
N GLU A 208 -10.88 1.93 3.95
CA GLU A 208 -11.79 1.51 2.88
C GLU A 208 -11.75 2.55 1.74
N MET A 209 -11.65 2.08 0.51
CA MET A 209 -11.61 2.93 -0.70
C MET A 209 -12.21 2.17 -1.89
N SER A 210 -12.71 2.89 -2.89
CA SER A 210 -13.16 2.27 -4.13
C SER A 210 -11.96 1.80 -4.96
N ALA A 211 -12.11 0.79 -5.82
CA ALA A 211 -11.02 0.39 -6.70
C ALA A 211 -10.57 1.53 -7.65
N PRO A 212 -11.49 2.34 -8.25
CA PRO A 212 -11.11 3.51 -9.04
C PRO A 212 -10.26 4.53 -8.26
N ASP A 213 -10.65 4.85 -7.04
CA ASP A 213 -9.91 5.79 -6.19
C ASP A 213 -8.53 5.21 -5.82
N TYR A 214 -8.44 3.93 -5.49
CA TYR A 214 -7.16 3.33 -5.14
C TYR A 214 -6.21 3.24 -6.35
N ALA A 215 -6.72 3.00 -7.56
CA ALA A 215 -5.93 3.05 -8.78
C ALA A 215 -5.33 4.45 -9.03
N ARG A 216 -6.11 5.52 -8.78
CA ARG A 216 -5.61 6.90 -8.81
C ARG A 216 -4.56 7.16 -7.72
N LEU A 217 -4.81 6.67 -6.50
CA LEU A 217 -3.89 6.85 -5.38
C LEU A 217 -2.54 6.16 -5.63
N ILE A 218 -2.53 4.89 -6.04
CA ILE A 218 -1.26 4.19 -6.27
C ILE A 218 -0.49 4.82 -7.44
N ARG A 219 -1.18 5.29 -8.50
CA ARG A 219 -0.56 6.07 -9.57
C ARG A 219 0.07 7.35 -9.01
N TRP A 220 -0.67 8.11 -8.20
CA TRP A 220 -0.17 9.33 -7.57
C TRP A 220 1.06 9.09 -6.68
N ILE A 221 1.08 8.00 -5.90
CA ILE A 221 2.24 7.61 -5.08
C ILE A 221 3.40 7.13 -5.99
N ALA A 222 3.11 6.39 -7.05
CA ALA A 222 4.12 5.87 -7.96
C ALA A 222 4.83 6.98 -8.75
N ASP A 223 4.06 7.94 -9.27
CA ASP A 223 4.51 9.08 -10.07
C ASP A 223 5.14 10.21 -9.26
N ARG A 224 5.00 10.15 -7.93
CA ARG A 224 5.78 10.96 -7.00
C ARG A 224 6.90 10.10 -6.44
N PRO A 225 7.93 9.74 -7.26
CA PRO A 225 9.07 9.07 -6.73
C PRO A 225 9.72 10.02 -5.72
N ALA A 226 9.48 9.76 -4.45
CA ALA A 226 10.43 10.16 -3.45
C ALA A 226 11.64 9.24 -3.69
N MET A 227 12.51 9.63 -4.63
CA MET A 227 13.89 9.16 -4.65
C MET A 227 14.58 9.47 -3.31
N ASP A 228 14.00 10.37 -2.51
CA ASP A 228 14.34 10.69 -1.12
C ASP A 228 13.59 9.85 -0.07
N ALA A 229 12.60 9.03 -0.44
CA ALA A 229 11.98 8.12 0.52
C ALA A 229 12.93 6.95 0.79
N PRO A 230 13.10 6.56 2.07
CA PRO A 230 13.88 5.40 2.44
C PRO A 230 13.41 4.16 1.68
N ALA A 231 14.38 3.38 1.21
CA ALA A 231 14.15 2.12 0.54
C ALA A 231 15.09 1.05 1.10
N LEU A 232 14.58 -0.17 1.24
CA LEU A 232 15.35 -1.30 1.73
C LEU A 232 15.32 -2.46 0.73
N ALA A 233 16.48 -2.97 0.36
CA ALA A 233 16.59 -4.09 -0.57
C ALA A 233 16.13 -5.40 0.09
N MET A 234 15.25 -6.11 -0.60
CA MET A 234 14.75 -7.44 -0.20
C MET A 234 15.45 -8.59 -0.94
N GLY A 235 16.32 -8.26 -1.90
CA GLY A 235 16.88 -9.20 -2.87
C GLY A 235 16.04 -9.28 -4.15
N GLY A 236 16.58 -9.94 -5.20
CA GLY A 236 15.86 -10.13 -6.47
C GLY A 236 15.48 -8.84 -7.22
N GLY A 237 16.18 -7.73 -6.95
CA GLY A 237 15.88 -6.41 -7.51
C GLY A 237 14.59 -5.77 -6.96
N VAL A 238 14.11 -6.23 -5.79
CA VAL A 238 12.92 -5.69 -5.12
C VAL A 238 13.33 -4.83 -3.93
N LEU A 239 12.69 -3.67 -3.81
CA LEU A 239 12.84 -2.71 -2.73
C LEU A 239 11.52 -2.61 -1.95
N SER A 240 11.60 -2.57 -0.62
CA SER A 240 10.52 -2.14 0.26
C SER A 240 10.62 -0.63 0.48
N THR A 241 9.58 0.13 0.14
CA THR A 241 9.56 1.59 0.31
C THR A 241 8.13 2.11 0.27
N GLN A 242 7.83 3.17 1.02
CA GLN A 242 6.52 3.85 1.01
C GLN A 242 5.31 2.91 1.20
N GLY A 243 5.44 1.83 1.97
CA GLY A 243 4.36 0.83 2.16
C GLY A 243 4.06 -0.02 0.91
N LEU A 244 4.91 0.07 -0.11
CA LEU A 244 4.85 -0.65 -1.37
C LEU A 244 6.13 -1.46 -1.59
N LEU A 245 6.06 -2.36 -2.55
CA LEU A 245 7.20 -2.98 -3.19
C LEU A 245 7.52 -2.22 -4.48
N ARG A 246 8.80 -2.02 -4.77
CA ARG A 246 9.26 -1.39 -6.01
C ARG A 246 10.37 -2.18 -6.68
N ARG A 247 10.43 -2.12 -8.01
CA ARG A 247 11.58 -2.57 -8.83
C ARG A 247 12.37 -1.38 -9.34
N GLU A 248 13.63 -1.61 -9.71
CA GLU A 248 14.46 -0.61 -10.42
C GLU A 248 13.82 -0.15 -11.73
N SER A 249 12.98 -0.98 -12.36
CA SER A 249 12.21 -0.59 -13.54
C SER A 249 11.18 0.50 -13.26
N GLY A 250 10.89 0.82 -12.00
CA GLY A 250 9.90 1.83 -11.58
C GLY A 250 8.51 1.26 -11.25
N ILE A 251 8.29 -0.05 -11.45
CA ILE A 251 7.03 -0.71 -11.10
C ILE A 251 6.85 -0.66 -9.59
N ALA A 252 5.69 -0.21 -9.14
CA ALA A 252 5.31 -0.16 -7.73
C ALA A 252 4.04 -1.00 -7.51
N TRP A 253 4.05 -1.89 -6.52
CA TRP A 253 2.90 -2.76 -6.24
C TRP A 253 2.79 -3.11 -4.75
N GLY A 254 1.65 -3.68 -4.36
CA GLY A 254 1.44 -4.16 -3.00
C GLY A 254 0.24 -5.09 -2.89
N PHE A 255 0.21 -5.83 -1.79
CA PHE A 255 -0.90 -6.69 -1.41
C PHE A 255 -1.40 -6.31 -0.03
N GLY A 256 -2.71 -6.44 0.16
CA GLY A 256 -3.35 -6.47 1.45
C GLY A 256 -4.13 -7.77 1.60
N LEU A 257 -3.94 -8.45 2.73
CA LEU A 257 -4.78 -9.59 3.10
C LEU A 257 -5.04 -9.54 4.61
N LEU A 258 -6.31 -9.51 5.00
CA LEU A 258 -6.75 -9.72 6.37
C LEU A 258 -7.62 -10.96 6.39
N CYS A 259 -7.08 -12.07 6.92
CA CYS A 259 -7.77 -13.36 7.00
C CYS A 259 -7.84 -13.83 8.46
N TRP A 260 -9.02 -13.78 9.08
CA TRP A 260 -9.26 -14.27 10.44
C TRP A 260 -10.64 -14.87 10.63
N ASN A 261 -10.70 -16.15 11.04
CA ASN A 261 -11.92 -16.81 11.54
C ASN A 261 -13.17 -16.55 10.66
N GLY A 262 -13.05 -16.79 9.35
CA GLY A 262 -14.13 -16.60 8.38
C GLY A 262 -14.38 -15.14 7.94
N ARG A 263 -13.54 -14.20 8.38
CA ARG A 263 -13.51 -12.81 7.90
C ARG A 263 -12.32 -12.67 6.97
N ALA A 264 -12.57 -12.25 5.75
CA ALA A 264 -11.51 -12.18 4.75
C ALA A 264 -11.72 -10.99 3.81
N ASN A 265 -10.74 -10.11 3.71
CA ASN A 265 -10.67 -9.11 2.65
C ASN A 265 -9.25 -9.09 2.12
N GLY A 266 -9.14 -9.05 0.81
CA GLY A 266 -7.88 -8.83 0.14
C GLY A 266 -7.97 -7.70 -0.86
N ALA A 267 -6.81 -7.11 -1.14
CA ALA A 267 -6.64 -6.09 -2.15
C ALA A 267 -5.26 -6.24 -2.78
N TYR A 268 -5.15 -5.86 -4.03
CA TYR A 268 -3.90 -5.80 -4.76
C TYR A 268 -3.90 -4.55 -5.63
N ALA A 269 -2.74 -3.94 -5.77
CA ALA A 269 -2.58 -2.83 -6.70
C ALA A 269 -1.17 -2.80 -7.27
N VAL A 270 -1.07 -2.36 -8.52
CA VAL A 270 0.18 -2.17 -9.24
C VAL A 270 0.10 -0.91 -10.10
N ALA A 271 1.19 -0.17 -10.18
CA ALA A 271 1.38 0.93 -11.10
C ALA A 271 2.61 0.64 -11.97
N HIS A 272 2.40 0.53 -13.28
CA HIS A 272 3.48 0.37 -14.25
C HIS A 272 4.08 1.74 -14.61
N PRO A 273 5.41 1.86 -14.82
CA PRO A 273 6.01 3.07 -15.38
C PRO A 273 5.39 3.37 -16.74
N ASP A 274 4.96 4.60 -16.95
CA ASP A 274 4.38 5.09 -18.21
C ASP A 274 3.20 4.25 -18.76
N GLY A 275 2.59 3.41 -17.92
CA GLY A 275 1.53 2.47 -18.29
C GLY A 275 0.34 2.52 -17.34
N PRO A 276 -0.49 1.47 -17.28
CA PRO A 276 -1.66 1.48 -16.43
C PRO A 276 -1.32 1.35 -14.94
N ALA A 277 -2.21 1.86 -14.10
CA ALA A 277 -2.32 1.47 -12.71
C ALA A 277 -3.59 0.62 -12.53
N ILE A 278 -3.45 -0.51 -11.86
CA ILE A 278 -4.53 -1.48 -11.62
C ILE A 278 -4.74 -1.57 -10.12
N ALA A 279 -5.99 -1.55 -9.69
CA ALA A 279 -6.37 -1.82 -8.32
C ALA A 279 -7.54 -2.79 -8.28
N VAL A 280 -7.44 -3.79 -7.40
CA VAL A 280 -8.49 -4.78 -7.18
C VAL A 280 -8.76 -4.96 -5.69
N THR A 281 -10.01 -5.28 -5.36
CA THR A 281 -10.38 -5.83 -4.05
C THR A 281 -11.13 -7.14 -4.24
N PHE A 282 -11.04 -8.02 -3.26
CA PHE A 282 -11.69 -9.33 -3.29
C PHE A 282 -11.99 -9.81 -1.86
N THR A 283 -12.84 -10.83 -1.76
CA THR A 283 -13.14 -11.52 -0.51
C THR A 283 -12.48 -12.91 -0.54
N GLY A 284 -12.20 -13.47 0.62
CA GLY A 284 -11.57 -14.79 0.75
C GLY A 284 -10.13 -14.73 1.21
N CYS A 285 -9.60 -15.89 1.56
CA CYS A 285 -8.25 -16.09 2.08
C CYS A 285 -7.44 -16.93 1.08
N PRO A 286 -7.11 -16.38 -0.10
CA PRO A 286 -6.24 -17.08 -1.04
C PRO A 286 -4.90 -17.39 -0.38
N ASP A 287 -4.32 -18.53 -0.72
CA ASP A 287 -2.96 -18.87 -0.34
C ASP A 287 -1.94 -18.08 -1.17
N ASP A 288 -0.67 -18.24 -0.85
CA ASP A 288 0.42 -17.53 -1.54
C ASP A 288 0.46 -17.85 -3.04
N ALA A 289 0.12 -19.07 -3.44
CA ALA A 289 0.11 -19.46 -4.85
C ALA A 289 -1.02 -18.75 -5.60
N ALA A 290 -2.21 -18.65 -5.00
CA ALA A 290 -3.32 -17.89 -5.54
C ALA A 290 -2.98 -16.39 -5.63
N LEU A 291 -2.35 -15.78 -4.63
CA LEU A 291 -1.91 -14.38 -4.70
C LEU A 291 -0.84 -14.15 -5.77
N GLN A 292 0.13 -15.05 -5.91
CA GLN A 292 1.16 -14.98 -6.96
C GLN A 292 0.54 -15.09 -8.36
N SER A 293 -0.46 -15.97 -8.54
CA SER A 293 -1.16 -16.09 -9.82
C SER A 293 -2.00 -14.86 -10.16
N LEU A 294 -2.55 -14.15 -9.16
CA LEU A 294 -3.23 -12.87 -9.38
C LEU A 294 -2.25 -11.83 -9.96
N ASP A 295 -1.11 -11.64 -9.30
CA ASP A 295 -0.07 -10.70 -9.72
C ASP A 295 0.45 -11.04 -11.12
N ALA A 296 0.76 -12.31 -11.38
CA ALA A 296 1.19 -12.75 -12.70
C ALA A 296 0.14 -12.47 -13.79
N ALA A 297 -1.14 -12.77 -13.51
CA ALA A 297 -2.22 -12.57 -14.47
C ALA A 297 -2.46 -11.09 -14.80
N LEU A 298 -2.47 -10.22 -13.79
CA LEU A 298 -2.65 -8.78 -13.99
C LEU A 298 -1.43 -8.15 -14.67
N PHE A 299 -0.22 -8.56 -14.29
CA PHE A 299 1.02 -8.11 -14.94
C PHE A 299 1.08 -8.51 -16.41
N GLU A 300 0.77 -9.77 -16.74
CA GLU A 300 0.78 -10.27 -18.11
C GLU A 300 -0.28 -9.56 -18.97
N ALA A 301 -1.47 -9.31 -18.42
CA ALA A 301 -2.53 -8.59 -19.12
C ALA A 301 -2.20 -7.09 -19.33
N ALA A 302 -1.40 -6.49 -18.45
CA ALA A 302 -1.01 -5.08 -18.52
C ALA A 302 0.16 -4.80 -19.49
N THR A 303 0.83 -5.84 -20.01
CA THR A 303 2.09 -5.71 -20.77
C THR A 303 2.04 -6.30 -22.17
N LYS A 304 0.86 -6.76 -22.61
CA LYS A 304 0.59 -7.29 -23.95
C LYS A 304 -0.09 -6.25 -24.83
#